data_AF-A0A559JG11-F1
#
_entry.id   AF-A0A559JG11-F1
#
_cell.length_a   1.000
_cell.length_b   1.000
_cell.length_c   1.000
_cell.angle_alpha   90.00
_cell.angle_beta   90.00
_cell.angle_gamma   90.00
#
_symmetry.space_group_name_H-M   'P 1'
#
loop_
_entity.id
_entity.type
_entity.pdbx_description
1 polymer ?
#
loop_
_entity_poly.entity_id
_entity_poly.type
_entity_poly.pdbx_seq_one_letter_code
_entity_poly.pdbx_strand_id
1 'polypeptide(L)' 'MELKINFLKPVWSGAIRAEAKVMKKGQTVGFIDCSVFDENQSLEEAQTTHAPA' A
#
# COMPACT_ATOMS: atom_id res chain seq x y z
N MET A 1 8.57 -7.49 11.76
CA MET A 1 7.55 -6.86 10.90
C MET A 1 8.28 -5.89 10.00
N GLU A 2 8.08 -6.00 8.69
CA GLU A 2 8.80 -5.21 7.68
C GLU A 2 7.78 -4.45 6.82
N LEU A 3 8.15 -3.24 6.42
CA LEU A 3 7.40 -2.39 5.50
C LEU A 3 8.35 -1.99 4.38
N LYS A 4 7.97 -2.30 3.14
CA LYS A 4 8.69 -1.86 1.95
C LYS A 4 7.83 -0.87 1.17
N ILE A 5 8.40 0.30 0.91
CA ILE A 5 7.79 1.35 0.10
C ILE A 5 8.71 1.57 -1.09
N ASN A 6 8.15 1.66 -2.28
CA ASN A 6 8.87 2.25 -3.41
C ASN A 6 8.12 3.52 -3.86
N PHE A 7 8.85 4.46 -4.43
CA PHE A 7 8.33 5.77 -4.82
C PHE A 7 8.47 5.89 -6.35
N LEU A 8 7.35 5.99 -7.07
CA LEU A 8 7.37 6.01 -8.54
C LEU A 8 7.46 7.41 -9.11
N LYS A 9 6.70 8.36 -8.56
CA LYS A 9 6.81 9.77 -8.94
C LYS A 9 6.40 10.68 -7.77
N PRO A 10 6.87 11.93 -7.76
CA PRO A 10 6.46 12.88 -6.73
C PRO A 10 5.03 13.38 -6.93
N VAL A 11 4.33 13.65 -5.83
CA VAL A 11 3.02 14.32 -5.79
C VAL A 11 3.19 15.66 -5.08
N TRP A 12 2.88 16.78 -5.76
CA TRP A 12 3.14 18.12 -5.22
C TRP A 12 1.90 18.79 -4.62
N SER A 13 0.71 18.39 -5.08
CA SER A 13 -0.58 18.91 -4.62
C SER A 13 -1.69 17.91 -4.91
N GLY A 14 -2.81 18.04 -4.19
CA GLY A 14 -3.99 17.18 -4.38
C GLY A 14 -4.10 16.08 -3.32
N ALA A 15 -5.24 15.41 -3.29
CA ALA A 15 -5.49 14.29 -2.39
C ALA A 15 -4.84 13.00 -2.90
N ILE A 16 -4.30 12.22 -1.97
CA ILE A 16 -3.87 10.84 -2.25
C ILE A 16 -4.85 9.86 -1.60
N ARG A 17 -5.05 8.73 -2.26
CA ARG A 17 -5.93 7.65 -1.82
C ARG A 17 -5.13 6.37 -1.74
N ALA A 18 -5.09 5.76 -0.56
CA ALA A 18 -4.49 4.45 -0.36
C ALA A 18 -5.58 3.38 -0.35
N GLU A 19 -5.36 2.29 -1.08
CA GLU A 19 -6.22 1.12 -1.10
C GLU A 19 -5.40 -0.10 -0.69
N ALA A 20 -5.82 -0.78 0.38
CA ALA A 20 -5.15 -1.96 0.87
C ALA A 20 -6.01 -3.22 0.71
N LYS A 21 -5.35 -4.34 0.41
CA LYS A 21 -5.96 -5.67 0.27
C LYS A 21 -5.24 -6.67 1.14
N VAL A 22 -5.96 -7.38 2.01
CA VAL A 22 -5.37 -8.52 2.73
C VAL A 22 -5.07 -9.64 1.74
N MET A 23 -3.79 -9.97 1.57
CA MET A 23 -3.31 -11.03 0.70
C MET A 23 -3.28 -12.38 1.41
N LYS A 24 -2.88 -12.40 2.69
CA LYS A 24 -2.93 -13.58 3.56
C LYS A 24 -3.24 -13.15 4.99
N LYS A 25 -4.04 -13.91 5.73
CA LYS A 25 -4.23 -13.71 7.17
C LYS A 25 -3.81 -14.98 7.91
N GLY A 26 -2.68 -14.92 8.60
CA GLY A 26 -2.27 -15.95 9.56
C GLY A 26 -2.79 -15.63 10.96
N GLN A 27 -2.59 -16.57 11.89
CA GLN A 27 -3.05 -16.44 13.28
C GLN A 27 -2.34 -15.32 14.05
N THR A 28 -1.09 -15.04 13.71
CA THR A 28 -0.27 -14.01 14.38
C THR A 28 0.17 -12.92 13.42
N VAL A 29 0.29 -13.24 12.13
CA VAL A 29 0.77 -12.33 11.08
C VAL A 29 -0.04 -12.52 9.81
N GLY A 30 -0.57 -11.44 9.27
CA GLY A 30 -1.14 -11.33 7.93
C GLY A 30 -0.18 -10.60 6.99
N PHE A 31 -0.47 -10.66 5.70
CA PHE A 31 0.18 -9.91 4.63
C PHE A 31 -0.91 -9.11 3.92
N ILE A 32 -0.69 -7.82 3.71
CA ILE A 32 -1.57 -6.90 2.99
C ILE A 32 -0.79 -6.37 1.80
N ASP A 33 -1.44 -6.19 0.66
CA ASP A 33 -0.94 -5.34 -0.41
C ASP A 33 -1.54 -3.93 -0.20
N CYS A 34 -0.85 -2.86 -0.58
CA CYS A 34 -1.41 -1.51 -0.54
C CYS A 34 -0.92 -0.69 -1.73
N SER A 35 -1.84 0.03 -2.37
CA SER A 35 -1.55 0.90 -3.50
C SER A 35 -2.00 2.31 -3.23
N VAL A 36 -1.17 3.27 -3.60
CA VAL A 36 -1.45 4.69 -3.46
C VAL A 36 -1.81 5.25 -4.83
N PHE A 37 -2.78 6.14 -4.86
CA PHE A 37 -3.25 6.79 -6.07
C PHE A 37 -3.33 8.28 -5.82
N ASP A 38 -2.89 9.06 -6.81
CA ASP A 38 -3.23 10.47 -6.88
C ASP A 38 -4.58 10.68 -7.58
N GLU A 39 -4.99 11.93 -7.69
CA GLU A 39 -6.25 12.36 -8.30
C GLU A 39 -6.36 11.97 -9.79
N ASN A 40 -5.22 11.75 -10.46
CA ASN A 40 -5.15 11.34 -11.86
C ASN A 40 -5.20 9.82 -12.04
N GLN A 41 -5.43 9.05 -10.97
CA GLN A 41 -5.47 7.57 -10.97
C GLN A 41 -4.20 6.93 -11.53
N SER A 42 -3.07 7.64 -11.48
CA SER A 42 -1.78 7.09 -11.89
C SER A 42 -1.26 6.18 -10.77
N LEU A 43 -1.25 4.86 -11.03
CA LEU A 43 -0.85 3.79 -10.11
C LEU A 43 0.48 4.10 -9.38
N GLU A 44 0.45 4.22 -8.05
CA GLU A 44 1.64 4.15 -7.20
C GLU A 44 1.62 2.83 -6.40
N GLU A 45 2.32 1.82 -6.93
CA GLU A 45 2.93 0.69 -6.19
C GLU A 45 2.03 -0.35 -5.51
N ALA A 46 2.48 -1.60 -5.48
CA ALA A 46 1.85 -2.71 -4.76
C ALA A 46 2.69 -3.00 -3.50
N GLN A 47 2.15 -2.73 -2.31
CA GLN A 47 2.90 -2.79 -1.05
C GLN A 47 2.57 -4.03 -0.23
N THR A 48 3.39 -5.08 -0.26
CA THR A 48 3.27 -6.21 0.69
C THR A 48 3.70 -5.80 2.11
N THR A 49 2.77 -5.54 3.03
CA THR A 49 2.97 -5.23 4.46
C THR A 49 2.47 -6.37 5.35
N HIS A 50 3.07 -6.60 6.50
CA HIS A 50 2.55 -7.58 7.46
C HIS A 50 1.55 -6.94 8.45
N ALA A 51 0.28 -7.37 8.48
CA ALA A 51 -0.73 -6.86 9.44
C ALA A 51 -0.88 -7.82 10.64
N PRO A 52 -0.87 -7.38 11.90
CA PRO A 52 -1.24 -8.23 13.04
C PRO A 52 -2.68 -8.72 12.89
N ALA A 53 -2.94 -9.95 13.35
CA ALA A 53 -4.22 -10.66 13.17
C ALA A 53 -5.39 -10.04 13.94
#